data_AF-A0A820YXQ3-F1
#
_entry.id   AF-A0A820YXQ3-F1
#
_cell.length_a   1.000
_cell.length_b   1.000
_cell.length_c   1.000
_cell.angle_alpha   90.00
_cell.angle_beta   90.00
_cell.angle_gamma   90.00
#
_symmetry.space_group_name_H-M   'P 1'
#
loop_
_entity.id
_entity.type
_entity.pdbx_description
1 polymer ?
#
loop_
_entity_poly.entity_id
_entity_poly.type
_entity_poly.pdbx_seq_one_letter_code
_entity_poly.pdbx_strand_id
1 'polypeptide(L)'
;NTPDDHLSIAKLCHSLGNVYHAITNYKLALHYYSQSFQIQHERLPSNHTLLETLANKIYKLCVEETALSKFDQLDLMNKVYELLSKLWRPGNSKMIELRNDIEQLEDKLDILTIYWNVDKKKLHKLDLNENSSISNSACSGPTVILKAGAIPAPLNELLQSPNFEGITLIWYDPRLNTTEDTKQTAKELREINNYVIFHSDQLECIDFIKSIKDEKIFLVTSGKAASTLLPEIIELKQVDSIFIFCWKIEKYQDLLQRYESLVGIYTDR
;
A
#
# COMPACT_ATOMS: atom_id res chain seq x y z
N ASN A 1 20.73 0.05 9.86
CA ASN A 1 19.84 -1.09 10.18
C ASN A 1 19.94 -1.43 11.66
N THR A 2 19.59 -0.45 12.47
CA THR A 2 19.54 -0.52 13.93
C THR A 2 18.07 -0.50 14.40
N PRO A 3 17.78 -0.65 15.70
CA PRO A 3 16.40 -0.73 16.21
C PRO A 3 15.49 0.46 15.86
N ASP A 4 16.00 1.70 15.75
CA ASP A 4 15.18 2.91 15.54
C ASP A 4 14.82 3.18 14.07
N ASP A 5 15.66 2.81 13.11
CA ASP A 5 15.43 3.05 11.67
C ASP A 5 14.11 2.41 11.22
N HIS A 6 13.90 1.16 11.63
CA HIS A 6 12.70 0.42 11.23
C HIS A 6 11.45 0.90 11.98
N LEU A 7 11.58 1.44 13.19
CA LEU A 7 10.41 2.02 13.88
C LEU A 7 9.93 3.29 13.17
N SER A 8 10.86 4.05 12.59
CA SER A 8 10.57 5.25 11.81
C SER A 8 9.91 4.91 10.48
N ILE A 9 10.41 3.87 9.79
CA ILE A 9 9.79 3.30 8.59
C ILE A 9 8.37 2.79 8.90
N ALA A 10 8.19 2.05 9.99
CA ALA A 10 6.87 1.53 10.35
C ALA A 10 5.84 2.65 10.58
N LYS A 11 6.25 3.78 11.14
CA LYS A 11 5.38 4.96 11.30
C LYS A 11 5.08 5.64 9.97
N LEU A 12 6.06 5.73 9.06
CA LEU A 12 5.80 6.20 7.70
C LEU A 12 4.76 5.31 6.99
N CYS A 13 4.93 3.99 7.03
CA CYS A 13 3.95 3.04 6.50
C CYS A 13 2.58 3.19 7.17
N HIS A 14 2.52 3.41 8.49
CA HIS A 14 1.25 3.67 9.18
C HIS A 14 0.55 4.91 8.62
N SER A 15 1.29 6.01 8.45
CA SER A 15 0.72 7.27 7.96
C SER A 15 0.31 7.18 6.49
N LEU A 16 1.06 6.49 5.65
CA LEU A 16 0.64 6.16 4.28
C LEU A 16 -0.68 5.35 4.32
N GLY A 17 -0.77 4.35 5.20
CA GLY A 17 -2.01 3.59 5.43
C GLY A 17 -3.20 4.46 5.81
N ASN A 18 -3.01 5.47 6.67
CA ASN A 18 -4.06 6.42 7.05
C ASN A 18 -4.54 7.25 5.86
N VAL A 19 -3.65 7.75 5.01
CA VAL A 19 -4.08 8.60 3.88
C VAL A 19 -4.72 7.78 2.78
N TYR A 20 -4.18 6.61 2.41
CA TYR A 20 -4.86 5.73 1.45
C TYR A 20 -6.25 5.31 1.94
N HIS A 21 -6.42 5.12 3.26
CA HIS A 21 -7.75 4.90 3.83
C HIS A 21 -8.65 6.13 3.66
N ALA A 22 -8.14 7.34 3.91
CA ALA A 22 -8.89 8.59 3.78
C ALA A 22 -9.30 8.90 2.33
N ILE A 23 -8.47 8.53 1.34
CA ILE A 23 -8.81 8.64 -0.08
C ILE A 23 -9.51 7.38 -0.62
N THR A 24 -10.00 6.50 0.27
CA THR A 24 -10.79 5.29 -0.05
C THR A 24 -10.07 4.24 -0.91
N ASN A 25 -8.74 4.33 -1.02
CA ASN A 25 -7.92 3.32 -1.67
C ASN A 25 -7.54 2.24 -0.65
N TYR A 26 -8.49 1.37 -0.33
CA TYR A 26 -8.31 0.40 0.76
C TYR A 26 -7.25 -0.65 0.46
N LYS A 27 -7.02 -1.00 -0.82
CA LYS A 27 -5.95 -1.92 -1.23
C LYS A 27 -4.57 -1.41 -0.80
N LEU A 28 -4.24 -0.15 -1.12
CA LEU A 28 -2.96 0.45 -0.71
C LEU A 28 -2.94 0.73 0.80
N ALA A 29 -4.06 1.15 1.38
CA ALA A 29 -4.16 1.34 2.83
C ALA A 29 -3.79 0.06 3.59
N LEU A 30 -4.36 -1.07 3.17
CA LEU A 30 -4.10 -2.38 3.76
C LEU A 30 -2.66 -2.84 3.54
N HIS A 31 -2.08 -2.58 2.37
CA HIS A 31 -0.68 -2.87 2.09
C HIS A 31 0.24 -2.17 3.09
N TYR A 32 0.10 -0.85 3.24
CA TYR A 32 0.96 -0.06 4.11
C TYR A 32 0.72 -0.32 5.60
N TYR A 33 -0.53 -0.56 6.04
CA TYR A 33 -0.78 -1.00 7.42
C TYR A 33 -0.17 -2.38 7.70
N SER A 34 -0.22 -3.31 6.75
CA SER A 34 0.36 -4.65 6.90
C SER A 34 1.88 -4.59 7.01
N GLN A 35 2.54 -3.76 6.19
CA GLN A 35 3.98 -3.50 6.31
C GLN A 35 4.33 -2.90 7.68
N SER A 36 3.58 -1.86 8.10
CA SER A 36 3.77 -1.24 9.42
C SER A 36 3.63 -2.26 10.56
N PHE A 37 2.64 -3.15 10.46
CA PHE A 37 2.38 -4.21 11.42
C PHE A 37 3.51 -5.23 11.48
N GLN A 38 4.01 -5.72 10.33
CA GLN A 38 5.10 -6.69 10.28
C GLN A 38 6.36 -6.14 10.95
N ILE A 39 6.76 -4.92 10.58
CA ILE A 39 7.96 -4.29 11.13
C ILE A 39 7.83 -4.08 12.65
N GLN A 40 6.66 -3.67 13.13
CA GLN A 40 6.43 -3.46 14.56
C GLN A 40 6.28 -4.78 15.34
N HIS A 41 5.68 -5.82 14.74
CA HIS A 41 5.46 -7.11 15.40
C HIS A 41 6.79 -7.82 15.69
N GLU A 42 7.77 -7.67 14.82
CA GLU A 42 9.12 -8.23 15.02
C GLU A 42 9.88 -7.57 16.19
N ARG A 43 9.46 -6.38 16.64
CA ARG A 43 10.23 -5.57 17.61
C ARG A 43 9.49 -5.24 18.89
N LEU A 44 8.17 -5.21 18.85
CA LEU A 44 7.34 -4.88 20.00
C LEU A 44 6.81 -6.17 20.62
N PRO A 45 6.68 -6.23 21.96
CA PRO A 45 6.02 -7.35 22.60
C PRO A 45 4.56 -7.43 22.16
N SER A 46 4.03 -8.65 22.05
CA SER A 46 2.72 -8.93 21.46
C SER A 46 1.52 -8.29 22.19
N ASN A 47 1.73 -7.68 23.37
CA ASN A 47 0.70 -6.97 24.13
C ASN A 47 0.73 -5.44 23.90
N HIS A 48 1.52 -4.96 22.94
CA HIS A 48 1.68 -3.52 22.69
C HIS A 48 0.43 -2.91 22.03
N THR A 49 -0.09 -1.82 22.58
CA THR A 49 -1.32 -1.13 22.11
C THR A 49 -1.27 -0.70 20.64
N LEU A 50 -0.08 -0.36 20.11
CA LEU A 50 0.09 -0.02 18.69
C LEU A 50 -0.19 -1.21 17.76
N LEU A 51 0.23 -2.43 18.14
CA LEU A 51 -0.02 -3.64 17.35
C LEU A 51 -1.52 -3.96 17.31
N GLU A 52 -2.20 -3.82 18.44
CA GLU A 52 -3.67 -3.96 18.52
C GLU A 52 -4.38 -2.92 17.65
N THR A 53 -3.92 -1.66 17.67
CA THR A 53 -4.50 -0.59 16.84
C THR A 53 -4.35 -0.87 15.35
N LEU A 54 -3.17 -1.32 14.92
CA LEU A 54 -2.91 -1.72 13.53
C LEU A 54 -3.72 -2.94 13.13
N ALA A 55 -3.76 -3.98 13.96
CA ALA A 55 -4.56 -5.18 13.72
C ALA A 55 -6.04 -4.85 13.53
N ASN A 56 -6.57 -3.95 14.35
CA ASN A 56 -7.95 -3.47 14.22
C ASN A 56 -8.20 -2.71 12.91
N LYS A 57 -7.27 -1.87 12.47
CA LYS A 57 -7.37 -1.16 11.17
C LYS A 57 -7.33 -2.14 10.00
N ILE A 58 -6.41 -3.11 10.02
CA ILE A 58 -6.26 -4.14 8.99
C ILE A 58 -7.54 -5.00 8.91
N TYR A 59 -8.04 -5.49 10.05
CA TYR A 59 -9.28 -6.26 10.11
C TYR A 59 -10.46 -5.48 9.54
N LYS A 60 -10.64 -4.23 9.97
CA LYS A 60 -11.75 -3.37 9.52
C LYS A 60 -11.72 -3.17 8.01
N LEU A 61 -10.56 -2.80 7.46
CA LEU A 61 -10.38 -2.60 6.01
C LEU A 61 -10.67 -3.87 5.22
N CYS A 62 -10.24 -5.02 5.72
CA CYS A 62 -10.48 -6.30 5.07
C CYS A 62 -11.97 -6.64 4.96
N VAL A 63 -12.74 -6.33 6.00
CA VAL A 63 -14.18 -6.60 6.05
C VAL A 63 -14.98 -5.56 5.24
N GLU A 64 -14.52 -4.30 5.23
CA GLU A 64 -15.18 -3.18 4.53
C GLU A 64 -14.84 -3.07 3.04
N GLU A 65 -13.80 -3.75 2.56
CA GLU A 65 -13.41 -3.73 1.14
C GLU A 65 -14.40 -4.53 0.28
N THR A 66 -15.44 -3.84 -0.18
CA THR A 66 -16.52 -4.41 -1.00
C THR A 66 -16.29 -4.26 -2.51
N ALA A 67 -15.24 -3.56 -2.96
CA ALA A 67 -15.01 -3.31 -4.38
C ALA A 67 -14.30 -4.49 -5.09
N LEU A 68 -13.79 -5.46 -4.33
CA LEU A 68 -13.09 -6.62 -4.86
C LEU A 68 -14.02 -7.67 -5.45
N SER A 69 -13.49 -8.47 -6.37
CA SER A 69 -14.15 -9.72 -6.76
C SER A 69 -14.21 -10.67 -5.55
N LYS A 70 -15.19 -11.57 -5.51
CA LYS A 70 -15.32 -12.54 -4.41
C LYS A 70 -14.06 -13.41 -4.23
N PHE A 71 -13.33 -13.71 -5.31
CA PHE A 71 -12.07 -14.47 -5.24
C PHE A 71 -10.95 -13.64 -4.63
N ASP A 72 -10.78 -12.39 -5.05
CA ASP A 72 -9.76 -11.49 -4.51
C ASP A 72 -10.06 -11.14 -3.04
N GLN A 73 -11.34 -10.99 -2.69
CA GLN A 73 -11.77 -10.78 -1.32
C GLN A 73 -11.44 -11.99 -0.43
N LEU A 74 -11.68 -13.22 -0.90
CA LEU A 74 -11.33 -14.43 -0.16
C LEU A 74 -9.82 -14.57 0.05
N ASP A 75 -9.01 -14.33 -0.98
CA ASP A 75 -7.54 -14.33 -0.88
C ASP A 75 -7.05 -13.26 0.13
N LEU A 76 -7.62 -12.06 0.08
CA LEU A 76 -7.33 -10.99 1.00
C LEU A 76 -7.65 -11.37 2.45
N MET A 77 -8.85 -11.90 2.71
CA MET A 77 -9.30 -12.29 4.04
C MET A 77 -8.43 -13.39 4.62
N ASN A 78 -8.02 -14.37 3.81
CA ASN A 78 -7.09 -15.42 4.24
C ASN A 78 -5.70 -14.86 4.59
N LYS A 79 -5.15 -13.96 3.78
CA LYS A 79 -3.87 -13.29 4.08
C LYS A 79 -3.93 -12.46 5.36
N VAL A 80 -5.02 -11.73 5.57
CA VAL A 80 -5.25 -10.94 6.78
C VAL A 80 -5.42 -11.86 7.99
N TYR A 81 -6.15 -12.96 7.86
CA TYR A 81 -6.29 -13.95 8.93
C TYR A 81 -4.93 -14.53 9.34
N GLU A 82 -4.09 -14.92 8.36
CA GLU A 82 -2.73 -15.39 8.61
C GLU A 82 -1.89 -14.32 9.32
N LEU A 83 -1.92 -13.07 8.84
CA LEU A 83 -1.18 -11.96 9.43
C LEU A 83 -1.59 -11.71 10.90
N LEU A 84 -2.89 -11.63 11.16
CA LEU A 84 -3.42 -11.30 12.49
C LEU A 84 -3.33 -12.47 13.48
N SER A 85 -3.27 -13.71 12.98
CA SER A 85 -3.01 -14.91 13.82
C SER A 85 -1.66 -14.85 14.54
N LYS A 86 -0.71 -14.04 14.05
CA LYS A 86 0.58 -13.79 14.71
C LYS A 86 0.45 -13.00 16.01
N LEU A 87 -0.68 -12.32 16.21
CA LEU A 87 -0.98 -11.50 17.40
C LEU A 87 -2.17 -12.06 18.18
N TRP A 88 -3.29 -12.29 17.52
CA TRP A 88 -4.54 -12.71 18.14
C TRP A 88 -4.67 -14.22 18.20
N ARG A 89 -5.10 -14.73 19.37
CA ARG A 89 -5.46 -16.14 19.52
C ARG A 89 -6.72 -16.45 18.70
N PRO A 90 -6.89 -17.70 18.22
CA PRO A 90 -8.09 -18.11 17.49
C PRO A 90 -9.42 -17.87 18.23
N GLY A 91 -9.38 -17.83 19.57
CA GLY A 91 -10.55 -17.51 20.41
C GLY A 91 -10.88 -16.03 20.53
N ASN A 92 -10.12 -15.13 19.90
CA ASN A 92 -10.47 -13.71 19.82
C ASN A 92 -11.76 -13.55 18.98
N SER A 93 -12.74 -12.77 19.46
CA SER A 93 -14.03 -12.62 18.79
C SER A 93 -13.91 -12.17 17.34
N LYS A 94 -12.98 -11.25 17.03
CA LYS A 94 -12.74 -10.77 15.66
C LYS A 94 -12.13 -11.83 14.75
N MET A 95 -11.28 -12.71 15.30
CA MET A 95 -10.73 -13.84 14.55
C MET A 95 -11.82 -14.87 14.22
N ILE A 96 -12.73 -15.13 15.17
CA ILE A 96 -13.87 -16.02 14.96
C ILE A 96 -14.81 -15.44 13.89
N GLU A 97 -15.13 -14.15 13.99
CA GLU A 97 -15.94 -13.45 12.99
C GLU A 97 -15.30 -13.52 11.60
N LEU A 98 -14.01 -13.16 11.48
CA LEU A 98 -13.28 -13.24 10.20
C LEU A 98 -13.31 -14.65 9.62
N ARG A 99 -13.12 -15.68 10.47
CA ARG A 99 -13.14 -17.08 10.04
C ARG A 99 -14.50 -17.48 9.51
N ASN A 100 -15.58 -17.11 10.20
CA ASN A 100 -16.94 -17.39 9.76
C ASN A 100 -17.27 -16.70 8.44
N ASP A 101 -16.78 -15.47 8.23
CA ASP A 101 -16.98 -14.74 6.98
C ASP A 101 -16.21 -15.37 5.81
N ILE A 102 -14.97 -15.85 6.07
CA ILE A 102 -14.18 -16.63 5.11
C ILE A 102 -14.95 -17.88 4.68
N GLU A 103 -15.42 -18.69 5.64
CA GLU A 103 -16.13 -19.94 5.36
C GLU A 103 -17.43 -19.68 4.56
N GLN A 104 -18.19 -18.65 4.93
CA GLN A 104 -19.38 -18.26 4.16
C GLN A 104 -19.07 -17.83 2.72
N LEU A 105 -17.92 -17.21 2.49
CA LEU A 105 -17.50 -16.79 1.16
C LEU A 105 -16.99 -17.98 0.33
N GLU A 106 -16.26 -18.90 0.95
CA GLU A 106 -15.85 -20.19 0.37
C GLU A 106 -17.07 -21.00 -0.10
N ASP A 107 -18.06 -21.19 0.78
CA ASP A 107 -19.31 -21.90 0.45
C ASP A 107 -20.04 -21.27 -0.75
N LYS A 108 -20.11 -19.92 -0.80
CA LYS A 108 -20.72 -19.19 -1.92
C LYS A 108 -19.97 -19.41 -3.23
N LEU A 109 -18.63 -19.47 -3.18
CA LEU A 109 -17.78 -19.70 -4.36
C LEU A 109 -17.85 -21.15 -4.84
N ASP A 110 -17.94 -22.11 -3.92
CA ASP A 110 -18.14 -23.53 -4.25
C ASP A 110 -19.49 -23.75 -4.93
N ILE A 111 -20.57 -23.16 -4.40
CA ILE A 111 -21.90 -23.21 -5.04
C ILE A 111 -21.86 -22.58 -6.43
N LEU A 112 -21.20 -21.44 -6.62
CA LEU A 112 -21.05 -20.79 -7.93
C LEU A 112 -20.27 -21.68 -8.92
N THR A 113 -19.23 -22.35 -8.46
CA THR A 113 -18.44 -23.29 -9.26
C THR A 113 -19.26 -24.51 -9.67
N ILE A 114 -20.07 -25.05 -8.75
CA ILE A 114 -21.01 -26.14 -9.05
C ILE A 114 -22.08 -25.68 -10.05
N TYR A 115 -22.68 -24.51 -9.83
CA TYR A 115 -23.74 -23.96 -10.67
C TYR A 115 -23.26 -23.69 -12.10
N TRP A 116 -22.08 -23.08 -12.25
CA TRP A 116 -21.47 -22.85 -13.56
C TRP A 116 -21.16 -24.17 -14.30
N ASN A 117 -20.69 -25.19 -13.58
CA ASN A 117 -20.47 -26.51 -14.17
C ASN A 117 -21.76 -27.23 -14.57
N VAL A 118 -22.86 -27.00 -13.85
CA VAL A 118 -24.20 -27.51 -14.19
C VAL A 118 -24.76 -26.80 -15.41
N ASP A 119 -24.69 -25.46 -15.47
CA ASP A 119 -25.16 -24.67 -16.62
C ASP A 119 -24.32 -24.94 -17.87
N LYS A 120 -22.99 -25.12 -17.74
CA LYS A 120 -22.11 -25.54 -18.85
C LYS A 120 -22.49 -26.92 -19.40
N LYS A 121 -22.85 -27.87 -18.52
CA LYS A 121 -23.40 -29.17 -18.93
C LYS A 121 -24.78 -29.06 -19.57
N LYS A 122 -25.58 -28.05 -19.19
CA LYS A 122 -26.90 -27.78 -19.76
C LYS A 122 -26.82 -27.13 -21.14
N LEU A 123 -25.90 -26.18 -21.33
CA LEU A 123 -25.51 -25.60 -22.62
C LEU A 123 -24.99 -26.69 -23.57
N HIS A 124 -24.08 -27.55 -23.11
CA HIS A 124 -23.63 -28.69 -23.91
C HIS A 124 -24.76 -29.66 -24.28
N LYS A 125 -25.79 -29.82 -23.45
CA LYS A 125 -26.98 -30.62 -23.77
C LYS A 125 -27.93 -29.93 -24.74
N LEU A 126 -27.99 -28.59 -24.73
CA LEU A 126 -28.75 -27.79 -25.70
C LEU A 126 -28.07 -27.83 -27.08
N ASP A 127 -26.74 -27.70 -27.14
CA ASP A 127 -25.94 -27.86 -28.37
C ASP A 127 -26.04 -29.27 -28.98
N LEU A 128 -26.23 -30.30 -28.14
CA LEU A 128 -26.44 -31.68 -28.60
C LEU A 128 -27.87 -31.92 -29.12
N ASN A 129 -28.83 -31.07 -28.75
CA ASN A 129 -30.23 -31.16 -29.20
C ASN A 129 -30.55 -30.25 -30.40
N GLU A 130 -29.77 -29.20 -30.66
CA GLU A 130 -29.92 -28.37 -31.87
C GLU A 130 -29.21 -28.95 -33.11
N ASN A 131 -28.37 -29.98 -32.95
CA ASN A 131 -27.68 -30.64 -34.06
C ASN A 131 -28.48 -31.77 -34.74
N SER A 132 -29.80 -31.84 -34.53
CA SER A 132 -30.68 -32.74 -35.28
C SER A 132 -31.60 -32.01 -36.25
N SER A 133 -31.13 -30.96 -36.93
CA SER A 133 -31.67 -30.56 -38.23
C SER A 133 -30.87 -29.41 -38.84
N ILE A 134 -30.47 -29.62 -40.10
CA ILE A 134 -30.07 -28.66 -41.14
C ILE A 134 -28.60 -28.71 -41.53
N SER A 135 -28.47 -28.92 -42.84
CA SER A 135 -27.37 -29.16 -43.74
C SER A 135 -26.36 -28.02 -43.92
N ASN A 136 -25.12 -28.42 -44.18
CA ASN A 136 -24.06 -27.77 -44.96
C ASN A 136 -24.31 -26.33 -45.47
N SER A 137 -23.48 -25.38 -45.01
CA SER A 137 -22.78 -24.45 -45.93
C SER A 137 -21.57 -23.83 -45.23
N ALA A 138 -20.55 -23.54 -46.03
CA ALA A 138 -19.23 -23.07 -45.67
C ALA A 138 -19.23 -21.74 -44.89
N CYS A 139 -18.21 -21.52 -44.05
CA CYS A 139 -17.31 -20.35 -44.15
C CYS A 139 -16.26 -20.31 -43.03
N SER A 140 -15.12 -19.75 -43.39
CA SER A 140 -13.88 -19.53 -42.65
C SER A 140 -14.02 -18.82 -41.30
N GLY A 141 -13.22 -19.26 -40.33
CA GLY A 141 -12.87 -18.49 -39.11
C GLY A 141 -11.38 -18.68 -38.77
N PRO A 142 -10.66 -17.63 -38.32
CA PRO A 142 -9.21 -17.65 -38.22
C PRO A 142 -8.70 -18.42 -36.99
N THR A 143 -7.67 -19.24 -37.23
CA THR A 143 -6.80 -19.83 -36.21
C THR A 143 -6.12 -18.73 -35.38
N VAL A 144 -6.42 -18.66 -34.09
CA VAL A 144 -5.64 -17.83 -33.15
C VAL A 144 -4.44 -18.63 -32.67
N ILE A 145 -3.28 -18.28 -33.18
CA ILE A 145 -1.97 -18.76 -32.72
C ILE A 145 -1.63 -18.02 -31.42
N LEU A 146 -1.47 -18.75 -30.32
CA LEU A 146 -0.88 -18.23 -29.08
C LEU A 146 0.61 -17.95 -29.34
N LYS A 147 0.97 -16.67 -29.54
CA LYS A 147 2.37 -16.23 -29.47
C LYS A 147 2.74 -16.01 -28.00
N ALA A 148 3.76 -16.72 -27.55
CA ALA A 148 4.47 -16.48 -26.31
C ALA A 148 4.89 -15.00 -26.22
N GLY A 149 4.39 -14.31 -25.21
CA GLY A 149 4.71 -12.91 -24.91
C GLY A 149 6.09 -12.77 -24.28
N ALA A 150 6.77 -11.70 -24.68
CA ALA A 150 8.18 -11.44 -24.51
C ALA A 150 8.65 -11.19 -23.06
N ILE A 151 9.96 -11.37 -22.87
CA ILE A 151 10.74 -10.93 -21.70
C ILE A 151 10.59 -9.40 -21.54
N PRO A 152 10.28 -8.86 -20.35
CA PRO A 152 10.23 -7.41 -20.18
C PRO A 152 11.63 -6.78 -20.22
N ALA A 153 11.73 -5.65 -20.92
CA ALA A 153 12.90 -4.79 -21.05
C ALA A 153 13.24 -4.06 -19.71
N PRO A 154 14.45 -3.49 -19.57
CA PRO A 154 15.06 -3.22 -18.27
C PRO A 154 14.49 -2.02 -17.52
N LEU A 155 14.73 -2.04 -16.21
CA LEU A 155 14.32 -1.20 -15.07
C LEU A 155 14.16 0.34 -15.24
N ASN A 156 14.39 0.93 -16.41
CA ASN A 156 14.29 2.38 -16.63
C ASN A 156 12.96 2.85 -17.25
N GLU A 157 12.17 1.97 -17.87
CA GLU A 157 10.87 2.34 -18.49
C GLU A 157 9.70 2.40 -17.48
N LEU A 158 9.90 1.96 -16.23
CA LEU A 158 8.90 2.06 -15.16
C LEU A 158 8.82 3.47 -14.52
N LEU A 159 9.69 4.41 -14.93
CA LEU A 159 9.76 5.78 -14.39
C LEU A 159 8.79 6.77 -15.09
N GLN A 160 7.96 6.32 -16.02
CA GLN A 160 6.97 7.14 -16.73
C GLN A 160 5.53 6.66 -16.55
N SER A 161 5.22 5.84 -15.54
CA SER A 161 3.82 5.63 -15.17
C SER A 161 3.32 6.88 -14.45
N PRO A 162 2.18 7.48 -14.86
CA PRO A 162 1.53 8.53 -14.09
C PRO A 162 1.26 8.05 -12.66
N ASN A 163 1.42 8.93 -11.67
CA ASN A 163 0.99 8.65 -10.31
C ASN A 163 -0.55 8.57 -10.26
N PHE A 164 -1.12 7.37 -10.32
CA PHE A 164 -2.58 7.17 -10.19
C PHE A 164 -3.03 7.08 -8.73
N GLU A 165 -2.13 7.35 -7.77
CA GLU A 165 -2.33 7.05 -6.35
C GLU A 165 -2.87 8.23 -5.54
N GLY A 166 -2.95 9.43 -6.12
CA GLY A 166 -3.45 10.64 -5.42
C GLY A 166 -2.55 11.11 -4.27
N ILE A 167 -1.36 10.54 -4.13
CA ILE A 167 -0.38 10.82 -3.07
C ILE A 167 1.02 10.87 -3.66
N THR A 168 1.79 11.92 -3.40
CA THR A 168 3.19 12.06 -3.76
C THR A 168 4.10 11.88 -2.54
N LEU A 169 4.98 10.89 -2.55
CA LEU A 169 6.03 10.74 -1.54
C LEU A 169 7.32 11.43 -2.02
N ILE A 170 7.73 12.46 -1.29
CA ILE A 170 8.93 13.25 -1.59
C ILE A 170 9.95 13.05 -0.49
N TRP A 171 11.21 12.80 -0.85
CA TRP A 171 12.33 12.94 0.05
C TRP A 171 13.24 14.09 -0.39
N TYR A 172 13.31 15.10 0.47
CA TYR A 172 14.26 16.20 0.36
C TYR A 172 15.43 16.06 1.35
N ASP A 173 16.66 15.89 0.86
CA ASP A 173 17.88 16.07 1.66
C ASP A 173 19.00 16.69 0.81
N PRO A 174 19.60 17.83 1.23
CA PRO A 174 20.76 18.42 0.55
C PRO A 174 21.95 17.49 0.35
N ARG A 175 22.01 16.38 1.10
CA ARG A 175 23.09 15.40 1.11
C ARG A 175 22.70 14.08 0.44
N LEU A 176 21.59 14.03 -0.31
CA LEU A 176 21.17 12.81 -1.01
C LEU A 176 22.32 12.14 -1.76
N ASN A 177 22.46 10.83 -1.56
CA ASN A 177 23.49 9.96 -2.16
C ASN A 177 24.95 10.30 -1.79
N THR A 178 25.19 11.26 -0.90
CA THR A 178 26.56 11.65 -0.49
C THR A 178 27.09 10.82 0.66
N THR A 179 26.20 10.29 1.52
CA THR A 179 26.57 9.42 2.65
C THR A 179 25.96 8.03 2.47
N GLU A 180 26.58 7.02 3.09
CA GLU A 180 26.06 5.65 3.04
C GLU A 180 24.64 5.54 3.62
N ASP A 181 24.39 6.23 4.74
CA ASP A 181 23.06 6.34 5.35
C ASP A 181 22.01 6.85 4.34
N THR A 182 22.30 7.95 3.62
CA THR A 182 21.35 8.49 2.63
C THR A 182 21.11 7.55 1.44
N LYS A 183 22.08 6.71 1.09
CA LYS A 183 21.90 5.70 0.03
C LYS A 183 21.05 4.53 0.52
N GLN A 184 21.28 4.09 1.76
CA GLN A 184 20.53 3.00 2.37
C GLN A 184 19.06 3.38 2.57
N THR A 185 18.78 4.55 3.16
CA THR A 185 17.42 5.06 3.30
C THR A 185 16.75 5.26 1.92
N ALA A 186 17.50 5.63 0.87
CA ALA A 186 16.93 5.78 -0.48
C ALA A 186 16.49 4.46 -1.07
N LYS A 187 17.30 3.43 -0.83
CA LYS A 187 16.98 2.06 -1.22
C LYS A 187 15.75 1.56 -0.46
N GLU A 188 15.70 1.74 0.86
CA GLU A 188 14.57 1.31 1.69
C GLU A 188 13.26 2.03 1.32
N LEU A 189 13.31 3.34 1.08
CA LEU A 189 12.14 4.09 0.64
C LEU A 189 11.64 3.63 -0.73
N ARG A 190 12.55 3.30 -1.67
CA ARG A 190 12.18 2.71 -2.96
C ARG A 190 11.60 1.30 -2.84
N GLU A 191 12.07 0.51 -1.87
CA GLU A 191 11.49 -0.81 -1.58
C GLU A 191 10.06 -0.70 -1.02
N ILE A 192 9.75 0.38 -0.31
CA ILE A 192 8.41 0.65 0.25
C ILE A 192 7.47 1.23 -0.81
N ASN A 193 7.95 2.20 -1.60
CA ASN A 193 7.19 2.82 -2.68
C ASN A 193 8.13 3.10 -3.86
N ASN A 194 7.87 2.44 -4.99
CA ASN A 194 8.69 2.58 -6.20
C ASN A 194 8.65 4.00 -6.80
N TYR A 195 7.68 4.85 -6.40
CA TYR A 195 7.43 6.18 -6.93
C TYR A 195 7.87 7.32 -5.98
N VAL A 196 8.93 7.09 -5.18
CA VAL A 196 9.50 8.16 -4.35
C VAL A 196 10.23 9.19 -5.22
N ILE A 197 9.91 10.47 -5.02
CA ILE A 197 10.57 11.59 -5.68
C ILE A 197 11.67 12.14 -4.79
N PHE A 198 12.87 12.33 -5.35
CA PHE A 198 14.06 12.74 -4.60
C PHE A 198 14.50 14.13 -5.03
N HIS A 199 14.68 15.04 -4.06
CA HIS A 199 15.22 16.38 -4.30
C HIS A 199 16.42 16.66 -3.42
N SER A 200 17.52 17.13 -4.01
CA SER A 200 18.69 17.63 -3.27
C SER A 200 18.74 19.15 -3.20
N ASP A 201 18.14 19.84 -4.17
CA ASP A 201 18.04 21.30 -4.18
C ASP A 201 16.76 21.77 -3.48
N GLN A 202 16.88 22.82 -2.66
CA GLN A 202 15.76 23.33 -1.87
C GLN A 202 14.71 24.02 -2.73
N LEU A 203 15.14 24.86 -3.67
CA LEU A 203 14.24 25.67 -4.49
C LEU A 203 13.48 24.77 -5.46
N GLU A 204 14.18 23.82 -6.08
CA GLU A 204 13.54 22.82 -6.93
C GLU A 204 12.49 21.99 -6.17
N CYS A 205 12.79 21.60 -4.93
CA CYS A 205 11.82 20.87 -4.09
C CYS A 205 10.58 21.72 -3.78
N ILE A 206 10.76 23.00 -3.44
CA ILE A 206 9.65 23.90 -3.12
C ILE A 206 8.79 24.14 -4.36
N ASP A 207 9.41 24.42 -5.50
CA ASP A 207 8.70 24.68 -6.75
C ASP A 207 7.92 23.44 -7.20
N PHE A 208 8.52 22.26 -7.03
CA PHE A 208 7.84 20.99 -7.29
C PHE A 208 6.63 20.78 -6.36
N ILE A 209 6.78 20.96 -5.05
CA ILE A 209 5.68 20.87 -4.06
C ILE A 209 4.54 21.84 -4.42
N LYS A 210 4.87 23.08 -4.81
CA LYS A 210 3.89 24.11 -5.19
C LYS A 210 3.19 23.77 -6.52
N SER A 211 3.84 23.01 -7.41
CA SER A 211 3.27 22.61 -8.70
C SER A 211 2.19 21.53 -8.58
N ILE A 212 2.22 20.72 -7.51
CA ILE A 212 1.24 19.66 -7.22
C ILE A 212 -0.05 20.28 -6.69
N LYS A 213 -1.19 19.96 -7.32
CA LYS A 213 -2.50 20.55 -6.97
C LYS A 213 -3.50 19.55 -6.39
N ASP A 214 -3.53 18.33 -6.93
CA ASP A 214 -4.60 17.37 -6.67
C ASP A 214 -4.11 16.11 -5.94
N GLU A 215 -2.87 16.10 -5.45
CA GLU A 215 -2.28 15.00 -4.71
C GLU A 215 -1.91 15.44 -3.28
N LYS A 216 -1.97 14.49 -2.34
CA LYS A 216 -1.47 14.68 -0.98
C LYS A 216 0.03 14.43 -0.93
N ILE A 217 0.79 15.30 -0.29
CA ILE A 217 2.24 15.24 -0.22
C ILE A 217 2.69 14.72 1.14
N PHE A 218 3.52 13.69 1.09
CA PHE A 218 4.29 13.18 2.20
C PHE A 218 5.73 13.61 2.02
N LEU A 219 6.23 14.42 2.93
CA LEU A 219 7.60 14.92 2.86
C LEU A 219 8.46 14.24 3.91
N VAL A 220 9.51 13.56 3.45
CA VAL A 220 10.62 13.09 4.27
C VAL A 220 11.76 14.10 4.15
N THR A 221 12.37 14.52 5.25
CA THR A 221 13.52 15.43 5.22
C THR A 221 14.37 15.37 6.49
N SER A 222 15.49 16.09 6.56
CA SER A 222 16.32 16.20 7.77
C SER A 222 15.94 17.41 8.63
N GLY A 223 16.27 17.40 9.93
CA GLY A 223 15.88 18.50 10.83
C GLY A 223 16.44 19.87 10.43
N LYS A 224 17.67 19.88 9.90
CA LYS A 224 18.30 21.12 9.38
C LYS A 224 17.56 21.63 8.15
N ALA A 225 17.22 20.73 7.22
CA ALA A 225 16.50 21.05 6.00
C ALA A 225 15.06 21.48 6.28
N ALA A 226 14.37 20.82 7.21
CA ALA A 226 13.03 21.19 7.65
C ALA A 226 12.96 22.62 8.19
N SER A 227 13.97 23.04 8.97
CA SER A 227 13.99 24.38 9.58
C SER A 227 13.94 25.50 8.55
N THR A 228 14.48 25.28 7.35
CA THR A 228 14.45 26.26 6.25
C THR A 228 13.31 26.01 5.27
N LEU A 229 12.86 24.77 5.12
CA LEU A 229 11.84 24.38 4.16
C LEU A 229 10.41 24.61 4.68
N LEU A 230 10.13 24.28 5.95
CA LEU A 230 8.77 24.32 6.51
C LEU A 230 8.07 25.68 6.37
N PRO A 231 8.71 26.84 6.64
CA PRO A 231 8.03 28.13 6.53
C PRO A 231 7.45 28.41 5.13
N GLU A 232 7.97 27.77 4.08
CA GLU A 232 7.58 28.00 2.68
C GLU A 232 6.44 27.07 2.20
N ILE A 233 6.23 25.94 2.89
CA ILE A 233 5.36 24.87 2.39
C ILE A 233 4.26 24.45 3.36
N ILE A 234 4.36 24.81 4.66
CA ILE A 234 3.50 24.22 5.69
C ILE A 234 2.02 24.65 5.59
N GLU A 235 1.77 25.83 5.02
CA GLU A 235 0.41 26.37 4.79
C GLU A 235 -0.25 25.79 3.52
N LEU A 236 0.49 24.99 2.75
CA LEU A 236 -0.01 24.40 1.52
C LEU A 236 -0.92 23.20 1.85
N LYS A 237 -2.18 23.26 1.42
CA LYS A 237 -3.20 22.24 1.70
C LYS A 237 -2.86 20.84 1.17
N GLN A 238 -2.02 20.79 0.11
CA GLN A 238 -1.52 19.54 -0.43
C GLN A 238 -0.49 18.88 0.49
N VAL A 239 0.20 19.62 1.37
CA VAL A 239 1.16 19.04 2.32
C VAL A 239 0.41 18.42 3.48
N ASP A 240 0.43 17.09 3.52
CA ASP A 240 -0.36 16.32 4.50
C ASP A 240 0.44 16.02 5.76
N SER A 241 1.62 15.45 5.56
CA SER A 241 2.41 14.85 6.63
C SER A 241 3.90 15.05 6.36
N ILE A 242 4.63 15.50 7.37
CA ILE A 242 6.07 15.72 7.28
C ILE A 242 6.80 14.86 8.31
N PHE A 243 7.83 14.14 7.86
CA PHE A 243 8.67 13.24 8.64
C PHE A 243 10.09 13.79 8.64
N ILE A 244 10.59 14.12 9.83
CA ILE A 244 11.96 14.62 9.98
C ILE A 244 12.85 13.49 10.48
N PHE A 245 13.88 13.11 9.73
CA PHE A 245 14.97 12.25 10.21
C PHE A 245 16.12 13.10 10.76
N CYS A 246 16.31 13.09 12.07
CA CYS A 246 17.37 13.82 12.74
C CYS A 246 17.82 13.19 14.06
N TRP A 247 19.14 13.08 14.24
CA TRP A 247 19.79 12.56 15.46
C TRP A 247 19.72 13.51 16.67
N LYS A 248 19.31 14.77 16.45
CA LYS A 248 19.26 15.82 17.48
C LYS A 248 17.80 16.21 17.72
N ILE A 249 17.00 15.27 18.23
CA ILE A 249 15.56 15.45 18.46
C ILE A 249 15.28 16.74 19.26
N GLU A 250 15.95 16.91 20.40
CA GLU A 250 15.78 18.06 21.31
C GLU A 250 15.99 19.40 20.60
N LYS A 251 16.93 19.45 19.65
CA LYS A 251 17.23 20.68 18.91
C LYS A 251 16.06 21.16 18.04
N TYR A 252 15.20 20.25 17.62
CA TYR A 252 14.13 20.51 16.66
C TYR A 252 12.74 20.25 17.27
N GLN A 253 12.64 19.94 18.56
CA GLN A 253 11.37 19.74 19.26
C GLN A 253 10.43 20.94 19.15
N ASP A 254 10.97 22.16 19.12
CA ASP A 254 10.17 23.37 18.93
C ASP A 254 9.39 23.36 17.61
N LEU A 255 9.88 22.66 16.57
CA LEU A 255 9.16 22.50 15.31
C LEU A 255 7.89 21.64 15.48
N LEU A 256 7.90 20.64 16.37
CA LEU A 256 6.72 19.80 16.67
C LEU A 256 5.65 20.58 17.42
N GLN A 257 6.05 21.54 18.25
CA GLN A 257 5.10 22.41 18.94
C GLN A 257 4.55 23.49 18.01
N ARG A 258 5.33 23.87 16.99
CA ARG A 258 5.00 24.98 16.09
C ARG A 258 4.13 24.56 14.91
N TYR A 259 4.20 23.30 14.47
CA TYR A 259 3.55 22.82 13.26
C TYR A 259 2.78 21.52 13.49
N GLU A 260 1.45 21.57 13.45
CA GLU A 260 0.57 20.41 13.70
C GLU A 260 0.68 19.31 12.64
N SER A 261 1.02 19.65 11.39
CA SER A 261 1.24 18.71 10.28
C SER A 261 2.58 17.98 10.34
N LEU A 262 3.41 18.28 11.35
CA LEU A 262 4.65 17.57 11.59
C LEU A 262 4.36 16.27 12.37
N VAL A 263 4.49 15.12 11.70
CA VAL A 263 4.14 13.82 12.28
C VAL A 263 5.16 13.39 13.33
N GLY A 264 6.43 13.77 13.17
CA GLY A 264 7.46 13.46 14.15
C GLY A 264 8.89 13.77 13.71
N ILE A 265 9.78 13.74 14.69
CA ILE A 265 11.23 13.78 14.52
C ILE A 265 11.78 12.42 14.92
N TYR A 266 12.44 11.78 13.99
CA TYR A 266 12.84 10.40 14.01
C TYR A 266 14.35 10.28 13.97
N THR A 267 14.91 9.36 14.73
CA THR A 267 16.34 9.08 14.71
C THR A 267 16.60 7.86 13.85
N ASP A 268 17.70 7.92 13.12
CA ASP A 268 18.29 6.77 12.42
C ASP A 268 19.37 6.27 13.37
N ARG A 269 19.04 5.35 14.27
CA ARG A 269 19.95 4.80 15.29
C ARG A 269 19.58 3.43 15.85
#